data_AF-A0A510TNQ0-F1
#
_entry.id   AF-A0A510TNQ0-F1
#
_cell.length_a   1.000
_cell.length_b   1.000
_cell.length_c   1.000
_cell.angle_alpha   90.00
_cell.angle_beta   90.00
_cell.angle_gamma   90.00
#
_symmetry.space_group_name_H-M   'P 1'
#
loop_
_entity.id
_entity.type
_entity.pdbx_description
1 polymer ?
#
loop_
_entity_poly.entity_id
_entity_poly.type
_entity_poly.pdbx_seq_one_letter_code
_entity_poly.pdbx_strand_id
1 'polypeptide(L)'
;MYPHRQPPDSPHHAVLTTIASDSHTWNLLFLQLLLEEQGWEVTNLGACVPVGVLVEEATARAPGLIVVSTVNGHGAEEAPGLARAVRAVPALAEVPLVVGGKLDTSGTTAPDVHASLTDAGFDAVLTGPNAVPGLLALLDALPEHRHGRSHADAVR
;
A
#
# COMPACT_ATOMS: atom_id res chain seq x y z
N MET A 1 17.44 -0.13 -16.08
CA MET A 1 18.32 -0.56 -15.00
C MET A 1 18.06 0.40 -13.86
N TYR A 2 17.31 -0.02 -12.85
CA TYR A 2 16.96 0.85 -11.72
C TYR A 2 18.20 1.02 -10.83
N PRO A 3 18.53 2.23 -10.37
CA PRO A 3 19.68 2.44 -9.51
C PRO A 3 19.51 1.67 -8.20
N HIS A 4 20.48 0.83 -7.85
CA HIS A 4 20.53 0.19 -6.55
C HIS A 4 20.83 1.25 -5.49
N ARG A 5 19.84 1.54 -4.64
CA ARG A 5 20.01 2.41 -3.48
C ARG A 5 20.65 1.61 -2.35
N GLN A 6 21.61 2.22 -1.65
CA GLN A 6 22.13 1.64 -0.41
C GLN A 6 21.00 1.67 0.63
N PRO A 7 20.67 0.56 1.30
CA PRO A 7 19.54 0.52 2.23
C PRO A 7 19.80 1.48 3.41
N PRO A 8 18.78 2.22 3.86
CA PRO A 8 18.91 3.16 4.96
C PRO A 8 19.25 2.45 6.29
N ASP A 9 19.80 3.19 7.26
CA ASP A 9 20.16 2.69 8.62
C ASP A 9 18.96 2.11 9.39
N SER A 10 17.73 2.38 8.94
CA SER A 10 16.51 1.69 9.37
C SER A 10 15.57 1.58 8.16
N PRO A 11 15.24 0.37 7.69
CA PRO A 11 14.39 0.20 6.52
C PRO A 11 12.98 0.73 6.77
N HIS A 12 12.39 1.36 5.76
CA HIS A 12 11.00 1.78 5.81
C HIS A 12 10.10 0.54 5.73
N HIS A 13 9.04 0.51 6.53
CA HIS A 13 8.14 -0.65 6.59
C HIS A 13 6.86 -0.40 5.79
N ALA A 14 6.52 -1.33 4.89
CA ALA A 14 5.31 -1.31 4.09
C ALA A 14 4.39 -2.48 4.43
N VAL A 15 3.09 -2.24 4.41
CA VAL A 15 2.05 -3.27 4.43
C VAL A 15 1.48 -3.41 3.02
N LEU A 16 1.39 -4.65 2.52
CA LEU A 16 0.92 -4.98 1.18
C LEU A 16 -0.23 -5.98 1.25
N THR A 17 -1.32 -5.72 0.53
CA THR A 17 -2.48 -6.62 0.46
C THR A 17 -3.31 -6.39 -0.81
N THR A 18 -4.34 -7.21 -1.03
CA THR A 18 -5.42 -6.94 -1.98
C THR A 18 -6.67 -6.39 -1.25
N ILE A 19 -7.73 -6.08 -2.00
CA ILE A 19 -9.08 -6.03 -1.44
C ILE A 19 -9.58 -7.43 -1.05
N ALA A 20 -10.63 -7.53 -0.23
CA ALA A 20 -11.07 -8.78 0.36
C ALA A 20 -11.69 -9.75 -0.67
N SER A 21 -12.27 -9.23 -1.76
CA SER A 21 -12.81 -10.06 -2.85
C SER A 21 -11.77 -10.55 -3.86
N ASP A 22 -10.51 -10.15 -3.72
CA ASP A 22 -9.48 -10.41 -4.73
C ASP A 22 -8.49 -11.49 -4.26
N SER A 23 -8.43 -12.60 -4.99
CA SER A 23 -7.58 -13.75 -4.69
C SER A 23 -6.27 -13.78 -5.47
N HIS A 24 -5.96 -12.74 -6.25
CA HIS A 24 -4.73 -12.70 -7.04
C HIS A 24 -3.52 -12.43 -6.13
N THR A 25 -2.45 -13.19 -6.34
CA THR A 25 -1.25 -13.15 -5.49
C THR A 25 0.02 -12.78 -6.25
N TRP A 26 0.08 -12.97 -7.57
CA TRP A 26 1.26 -12.65 -8.37
C TRP A 26 1.60 -11.16 -8.38
N ASN A 27 0.58 -10.30 -8.41
CA ASN A 27 0.72 -8.86 -8.23
C ASN A 27 1.35 -8.50 -6.87
N LEU A 28 0.98 -9.21 -5.80
CA LEU A 28 1.56 -9.00 -4.48
C LEU A 28 3.02 -9.45 -4.42
N LEU A 29 3.36 -10.61 -4.97
CA LEU A 29 4.76 -11.06 -5.03
C LEU A 29 5.63 -10.09 -5.83
N PHE A 30 5.13 -9.63 -6.99
CA PHE A 30 5.82 -8.63 -7.79
C PHE A 30 6.07 -7.33 -7.02
N LEU A 31 5.03 -6.78 -6.37
CA LEU A 31 5.15 -5.53 -5.62
C LEU A 31 6.03 -5.68 -4.38
N GLN A 32 6.01 -6.83 -3.70
CA GLN A 32 6.90 -7.12 -2.60
C GLN A 32 8.36 -7.05 -3.06
N LEU A 33 8.72 -7.77 -4.13
CA LEU A 33 10.07 -7.75 -4.68
C LEU A 33 10.49 -6.33 -5.09
N LEU A 34 9.59 -5.58 -5.74
CA LEU A 34 9.85 -4.20 -6.13
C LEU A 34 10.14 -3.29 -4.93
N LEU A 35 9.33 -3.38 -3.86
CA LEU A 35 9.50 -2.58 -2.65
C LEU A 35 10.80 -2.97 -1.90
N GLU A 36 11.08 -4.26 -1.79
CA GLU A 36 12.33 -4.77 -1.21
C GLU A 36 13.56 -4.31 -1.99
N GLU A 37 13.50 -4.27 -3.33
CA GLU A 37 14.55 -3.69 -4.18
C GLU A 37 14.77 -2.18 -3.91
N GLN A 38 13.74 -1.47 -3.44
CA GLN A 38 13.84 -0.07 -3.01
C GLN A 38 14.27 0.09 -1.53
N GLY A 39 14.58 -1.00 -0.83
CA GLY A 39 15.06 -0.99 0.56
C GLY A 39 13.95 -0.95 1.62
N TRP A 40 12.71 -1.31 1.25
CA TRP A 40 11.61 -1.43 2.20
C TRP A 40 11.55 -2.84 2.81
N GLU A 41 11.25 -2.93 4.11
CA GLU A 41 10.74 -4.15 4.71
C GLU A 41 9.25 -4.27 4.40
N VAL A 42 8.81 -5.44 3.94
CA VAL A 42 7.41 -5.64 3.50
C VAL A 42 6.72 -6.68 4.37
N THR A 43 5.62 -6.29 5.00
CA THR A 43 4.62 -7.24 5.49
C THR A 43 3.55 -7.43 4.40
N ASN A 44 3.68 -8.52 3.67
CA ASN A 44 2.68 -8.95 2.72
C ASN A 44 1.60 -9.77 3.44
N LEU A 45 0.44 -9.16 3.71
CA LEU A 45 -0.69 -9.82 4.37
C LEU A 45 -1.39 -10.84 3.45
N GLY A 46 -1.05 -10.84 2.16
CA GLY A 46 -1.63 -11.73 1.18
C GLY A 46 -2.94 -11.19 0.59
N ALA A 47 -3.63 -12.10 -0.10
CA ALA A 47 -4.87 -11.84 -0.81
C ALA A 47 -6.10 -12.15 0.07
N CYS A 48 -7.26 -11.64 -0.33
CA CYS A 48 -8.54 -11.83 0.37
C CYS A 48 -8.54 -11.42 1.85
N VAL A 49 -7.72 -10.44 2.24
CA VAL A 49 -7.61 -10.00 3.64
C VAL A 49 -8.83 -9.16 4.02
N PRO A 50 -9.59 -9.52 5.08
CA PRO A 50 -10.67 -8.69 5.56
C PRO A 50 -10.16 -7.31 6.02
N VAL A 51 -10.92 -6.25 5.73
CA VAL A 51 -10.52 -4.87 6.07
C VAL A 51 -10.18 -4.69 7.55
N GLY A 52 -10.91 -5.36 8.46
CA GLY A 52 -10.61 -5.31 9.89
C GLY A 52 -9.24 -5.87 10.25
N VAL A 53 -8.82 -6.95 9.58
CA VAL A 53 -7.49 -7.57 9.77
C VAL A 53 -6.40 -6.67 9.21
N LEU A 54 -6.61 -6.04 8.05
CA LEU A 54 -5.69 -5.03 7.51
C LEU A 54 -5.48 -3.90 8.52
N VAL A 55 -6.56 -3.35 9.07
CA VAL A 55 -6.50 -2.25 10.04
C VAL A 55 -5.76 -2.66 11.31
N GLU A 56 -6.05 -3.85 11.86
CA GLU A 56 -5.38 -4.38 13.05
C GLU A 56 -3.88 -4.55 12.84
N GLU A 57 -3.49 -5.26 11.78
CA GLU A 57 -2.09 -5.54 11.45
C GLU A 57 -1.31 -4.26 11.13
N ALA A 58 -1.89 -3.34 10.35
CA ALA A 58 -1.26 -2.06 10.05
C ALA A 58 -1.08 -1.22 11.32
N THR A 59 -2.07 -1.19 12.21
CA THR A 59 -1.96 -0.45 13.48
C THR A 59 -0.84 -1.03 14.36
N ALA A 60 -0.74 -2.35 14.44
CA ALA A 60 0.28 -3.03 15.25
C ALA A 60 1.71 -2.79 14.74
N ARG A 61 1.87 -2.56 13.43
CA ARG A 61 3.18 -2.44 12.77
C ARG A 61 3.63 -1.00 12.54
N ALA A 62 2.70 -0.05 12.58
CA ALA A 62 2.95 1.37 12.29
C ALA A 62 3.75 1.58 10.97
N PRO A 63 3.25 1.08 9.82
CA PRO A 63 3.96 1.16 8.57
C PRO A 63 4.09 2.60 8.08
N GLY A 64 5.12 2.87 7.30
CA GLY A 64 5.29 4.12 6.55
C GLY A 64 4.54 4.14 5.21
N LEU A 65 3.95 3.00 4.80
CA LEU A 65 3.21 2.86 3.54
C LEU A 65 2.24 1.67 3.62
N ILE A 66 1.03 1.85 3.09
CA ILE A 66 0.08 0.77 2.83
C ILE A 66 -0.21 0.73 1.33
N VAL A 67 0.01 -0.43 0.71
CA VAL A 67 -0.25 -0.68 -0.71
C VAL A 67 -1.36 -1.70 -0.87
N VAL A 68 -2.42 -1.30 -1.57
CA VAL A 68 -3.54 -2.17 -1.98
C VAL A 68 -3.41 -2.47 -3.46
N SER A 69 -3.18 -3.73 -3.81
CA SER A 69 -3.09 -4.18 -5.20
C SER A 69 -4.29 -5.03 -5.55
N THR A 70 -5.12 -4.59 -6.50
CA THR A 70 -6.28 -5.36 -6.94
C THR A 70 -6.39 -5.40 -8.45
N VAL A 71 -6.68 -6.58 -8.99
CA VAL A 71 -6.79 -6.86 -10.42
C VAL A 71 -8.06 -7.62 -10.79
N ASN A 72 -8.92 -7.96 -9.83
CA ASN A 72 -10.19 -8.64 -10.08
C ASN A 72 -11.26 -7.74 -10.72
N GLY A 73 -11.04 -6.43 -10.82
CA GLY A 73 -11.97 -5.47 -11.41
C GLY A 73 -13.05 -4.93 -10.48
N HIS A 74 -12.96 -5.16 -9.16
CA HIS A 74 -13.90 -4.64 -8.15
C HIS A 74 -13.27 -3.54 -7.28
N GLY A 75 -12.08 -3.06 -7.63
CA GLY A 75 -11.38 -2.01 -6.88
C GLY A 75 -12.19 -0.71 -6.78
N ALA A 76 -12.86 -0.31 -7.85
CA ALA A 76 -13.70 0.90 -7.86
C ALA A 76 -14.85 0.84 -6.85
N GLU A 77 -15.39 -0.36 -6.59
CA GLU A 77 -16.56 -0.57 -5.74
C GLU A 77 -16.16 -0.81 -4.28
N GLU A 78 -15.15 -1.64 -4.05
CA GLU A 78 -14.79 -2.13 -2.71
C GLU A 78 -13.73 -1.27 -2.02
N ALA A 79 -12.73 -0.79 -2.76
CA ALA A 79 -11.59 -0.08 -2.18
C ALA A 79 -11.95 1.23 -1.45
N PRO A 80 -13.00 2.01 -1.85
CA PRO A 80 -13.41 3.18 -1.07
C PRO A 80 -13.81 2.85 0.37
N GLY A 81 -14.42 1.68 0.60
CA GLY A 81 -14.77 1.22 1.94
C GLY A 81 -13.54 0.89 2.78
N LEU A 82 -12.55 0.24 2.17
CA LEU A 82 -11.25 -0.04 2.76
C LEU A 82 -10.53 1.25 3.15
N ALA A 83 -10.41 2.22 2.24
CA ALA A 83 -9.74 3.49 2.51
C ALA A 83 -10.36 4.24 3.68
N ARG A 84 -11.69 4.35 3.71
CA ARG A 84 -12.41 4.99 4.83
C ARG A 84 -12.15 4.28 6.16
N ALA A 85 -12.10 2.95 6.17
CA ALA A 85 -11.82 2.19 7.38
C ALA A 85 -10.37 2.42 7.89
N VAL A 86 -9.39 2.48 6.99
CA VAL A 86 -8.00 2.84 7.33
C VAL A 86 -7.94 4.26 7.89
N ARG A 87 -8.55 5.24 7.21
CA ARG A 87 -8.55 6.65 7.63
C ARG A 87 -9.31 6.91 8.94
N ALA A 88 -10.27 6.06 9.30
CA ALA A 88 -10.97 6.14 10.57
C ALA A 88 -10.08 5.82 11.78
N VAL A 89 -8.91 5.20 11.58
CA VAL A 89 -7.95 4.90 12.65
C VAL A 89 -6.92 6.02 12.77
N PRO A 90 -6.86 6.75 13.90
CA PRO A 90 -5.97 7.90 14.04
C PRO A 90 -4.48 7.60 13.79
N ALA A 91 -4.02 6.41 14.18
CA ALA A 91 -2.64 5.97 13.96
C ALA A 91 -2.28 5.74 12.47
N LEU A 92 -3.29 5.54 11.61
CA LEU A 92 -3.14 5.26 10.19
C LEU A 92 -3.63 6.41 9.30
N ALA A 93 -4.28 7.43 9.88
CA ALA A 93 -4.92 8.52 9.15
C ALA A 93 -3.95 9.23 8.18
N GLU A 94 -2.70 9.40 8.59
CA GLU A 94 -1.65 10.07 7.81
C GLU A 94 -0.66 9.10 7.13
N VAL A 95 -0.85 7.79 7.28
CA VAL A 95 0.02 6.81 6.61
C VAL A 95 -0.28 6.82 5.11
N PRO A 96 0.73 7.00 4.23
CA PRO A 96 0.54 6.91 2.79
C PRO A 96 -0.23 5.64 2.39
N LEU A 97 -1.37 5.81 1.72
CA LEU A 97 -2.27 4.74 1.29
C LEU A 97 -2.41 4.78 -0.22
N VAL A 98 -1.92 3.73 -0.88
CA VAL A 98 -1.85 3.63 -2.34
C VAL A 98 -2.71 2.47 -2.82
N VAL A 99 -3.45 2.67 -3.91
CA VAL A 99 -4.15 1.59 -4.60
C VAL A 99 -3.71 1.50 -6.05
N GLY A 100 -3.62 0.29 -6.59
CA GLY A 100 -3.30 0.09 -7.99
C GLY A 100 -3.72 -1.26 -8.54
N GLY A 101 -3.49 -1.43 -9.84
CA GLY A 101 -3.82 -2.64 -10.59
C GLY A 101 -4.93 -2.39 -11.62
N LYS A 102 -5.88 -3.33 -11.73
CA LYS A 102 -7.04 -3.27 -12.63
C LYS A 102 -8.30 -3.09 -11.78
N LEU A 103 -8.74 -1.84 -11.67
CA LEU A 103 -9.76 -1.40 -10.71
C LEU A 103 -11.19 -1.64 -11.19
N ASP A 104 -11.38 -1.88 -12.48
CA ASP A 104 -12.67 -2.15 -13.12
C ASP A 104 -12.56 -3.25 -14.18
N THR A 105 -13.71 -3.70 -14.67
CA THR A 105 -13.80 -4.72 -15.73
C THR A 105 -13.79 -4.14 -17.15
N SER A 106 -14.01 -2.84 -17.30
CA SER A 106 -14.08 -2.14 -18.61
C SER A 106 -12.73 -2.01 -19.33
N GLY A 107 -11.61 -2.28 -18.65
CA GLY A 107 -10.28 -2.37 -19.25
C GLY A 107 -9.52 -1.04 -19.32
N THR A 108 -10.21 0.09 -19.13
CA THR A 108 -9.61 1.41 -18.89
C THR A 108 -10.35 2.08 -17.75
N THR A 109 -9.62 2.47 -16.71
CA THR A 109 -10.23 3.12 -15.55
C THR A 109 -10.63 4.55 -15.87
N ALA A 110 -11.92 4.83 -15.72
CA ALA A 110 -12.49 6.14 -15.96
C ALA A 110 -11.91 7.17 -14.97
N PRO A 111 -11.71 8.44 -15.37
CA PRO A 111 -11.24 9.49 -14.48
C PRO A 111 -12.07 9.64 -13.19
N ASP A 112 -13.39 9.39 -13.28
CA ASP A 112 -14.30 9.47 -12.14
C ASP A 112 -13.99 8.42 -11.05
N VAL A 113 -13.45 7.25 -11.43
CA VAL A 113 -13.01 6.22 -10.48
C VAL A 113 -11.77 6.68 -9.73
N HIS A 114 -10.82 7.34 -10.40
CA HIS A 114 -9.66 7.91 -9.74
C HIS A 114 -10.07 8.96 -8.70
N ALA A 115 -10.95 9.89 -9.09
CA ALA A 115 -11.45 10.92 -8.18
C ALA A 115 -12.17 10.32 -6.95
N SER A 116 -13.06 9.35 -7.18
CA SER A 116 -13.80 8.67 -6.10
C SER A 116 -12.87 7.96 -5.09
N LEU A 117 -11.81 7.31 -5.58
CA LEU A 117 -10.83 6.63 -4.71
C LEU A 117 -9.97 7.62 -3.93
N THR A 118 -9.56 8.72 -4.55
CA THR A 118 -8.85 9.80 -3.85
C THR A 118 -9.73 10.45 -2.79
N ASP A 119 -10.99 10.77 -3.11
CA ASP A 119 -11.96 11.32 -2.16
C ASP A 119 -12.26 10.36 -1.00
N ALA A 120 -12.16 9.04 -1.23
CA ALA A 120 -12.30 8.03 -0.19
C ALA A 120 -11.09 7.93 0.75
N GLY A 121 -9.96 8.52 0.39
CA GLY A 121 -8.78 8.64 1.23
C GLY A 121 -7.50 7.97 0.68
N PHE A 122 -7.48 7.50 -0.57
CA PHE A 122 -6.23 7.06 -1.20
C PHE A 122 -5.37 8.27 -1.60
N ASP A 123 -4.08 8.26 -1.24
CA ASP A 123 -3.14 9.32 -1.60
C ASP A 123 -2.64 9.17 -3.05
N ALA A 124 -2.65 7.95 -3.57
CA ALA A 124 -2.33 7.68 -4.97
C ALA A 124 -3.16 6.51 -5.53
N VAL A 125 -3.62 6.68 -6.77
CA VAL A 125 -4.33 5.68 -7.57
C VAL A 125 -3.50 5.39 -8.81
N LEU A 126 -2.86 4.22 -8.86
CA LEU A 126 -1.82 3.86 -9.82
C LEU A 126 -2.29 2.74 -10.75
N THR A 127 -2.70 3.10 -11.96
CA THR A 127 -3.22 2.18 -12.98
C THR A 127 -2.47 2.29 -14.30
N GLY A 128 -2.55 1.23 -15.12
CA GLY A 128 -1.99 1.23 -16.47
C GLY A 128 -0.45 1.29 -16.53
N PRO A 129 0.14 1.72 -17.66
CA PRO A 129 1.57 1.62 -17.90
C PRO A 129 2.44 2.50 -16.98
N ASN A 130 1.85 3.52 -16.37
CA ASN A 130 2.56 4.45 -15.48
C ASN A 130 2.46 4.06 -13.99
N ALA A 131 1.79 2.94 -13.66
CA ALA A 131 1.60 2.54 -12.27
C ALA A 131 2.92 2.31 -11.53
N VAL A 132 3.85 1.55 -12.13
CA VAL A 132 5.17 1.26 -11.52
C VAL A 132 6.05 2.53 -11.47
N PRO A 133 6.23 3.30 -12.56
CA PRO A 133 6.93 4.58 -12.48
C PRO A 133 6.35 5.54 -11.43
N GLY A 134 5.03 5.60 -11.31
CA GLY A 134 4.35 6.43 -10.31
C GLY A 134 4.60 5.96 -8.88
N LEU A 135 4.61 4.64 -8.65
CA LEU A 135 4.95 4.09 -7.34
C LEU A 135 6.39 4.44 -6.96
N LEU A 136 7.35 4.24 -7.87
CA LEU A 136 8.76 4.58 -7.62
C LEU A 136 8.95 6.06 -7.28
N ALA A 137 8.29 6.95 -8.04
CA ALA A 137 8.33 8.39 -7.76
C ALA A 137 7.71 8.75 -6.39
N LEU A 138 6.66 8.04 -5.98
CA LEU A 138 6.06 8.20 -4.65
C LEU A 138 7.05 7.77 -3.57
N LEU A 139 7.68 6.59 -3.72
CA LEU A 139 8.68 6.10 -2.74
C LEU A 139 9.86 7.07 -2.59
N ASP A 140 10.31 7.69 -3.68
CA ASP A 140 11.37 8.70 -3.66
C ASP A 140 10.97 10.01 -2.95
N ALA A 141 9.67 10.33 -2.95
CA ALA A 141 9.14 11.54 -2.33
C ALA A 141 8.80 11.35 -0.84
N LEU A 142 8.70 10.11 -0.36
CA LEU A 142 8.40 9.85 1.05
C LEU A 142 9.58 10.27 1.92
N PRO A 143 9.34 11.04 3.00
CA PRO A 143 10.38 11.42 3.93
C PRO A 143 10.93 10.17 4.63
N GLU A 144 12.22 10.19 4.97
CA GLU A 144 12.81 9.09 5.75
C GLU A 144 12.14 9.02 7.13
N HIS A 145 11.11 8.16 7.27
CA HIS A 145 10.48 7.88 8.54
C HIS A 145 11.45 7.08 9.41
N ARG A 146 12.00 7.76 10.42
CA ARG A 146 12.84 7.15 11.46
C ARG A 146 11.92 6.29 12.34
N HIS A 147 12.07 4.97 12.26
CA HIS A 147 11.35 4.06 13.15
C HIS A 147 11.65 4.43 14.61
N GLY A 148 10.59 4.60 15.41
CA GLY A 148 10.70 4.74 16.85
C GLY A 148 11.36 3.49 17.43
N ARG A 149 12.40 3.70 18.23
CA ARG A 149 13.22 2.72 18.95
C ARG A 149 12.47 1.43 19.28
N SER A 150 13.06 0.31 18.86
CA SER A 150 12.77 -1.05 19.29
C SER A 150 12.32 -1.14 20.75
N HIS A 151 11.25 -1.90 20.99
CA HIS A 151 10.69 -2.27 22.29
C HIS A 151 11.62 -3.19 23.12
N ALA A 152 12.94 -3.18 22.85
CA ALA A 152 13.94 -3.99 23.53
C ALA A 152 14.57 -3.34 24.77
N ASP A 153 14.27 -2.07 25.06
CA ASP A 153 14.79 -1.36 26.24
C ASP A 153 13.80 -1.27 27.43
N ALA A 154 12.63 -1.91 27.34
CA ALA A 154 11.61 -1.87 28.40
C ALA A 154 11.79 -2.92 29.52
N VAL A 155 12.92 -3.63 29.57
CA VAL A 155 13.25 -4.55 30.67
C VAL A 155 14.69 -4.31 31.14
N ARG A 156 14.90 -3.22 31.88
CA ARG A 156 16.00 -3.08 32.86
C ARG A 156 15.53 -2.28 34.07
#